data_AF-A0A5B7H068-F1
#
_entry.id   AF-A0A5B7H068-F1
#
_cell.length_a   1.000
_cell.length_b   1.000
_cell.length_c   1.000
_cell.angle_alpha   90.00
_cell.angle_beta   90.00
_cell.angle_gamma   90.00
#
_symmetry.space_group_name_H-M   'P 1'
#
loop_
_entity.id
_entity.type
_entity.pdbx_description
1 polymer ?
#
loop_
_entity_poly.entity_id
_entity_poly.type
_entity_poly.pdbx_seq_one_letter_code
_entity_poly.pdbx_strand_id
1 'polypeptide(L)'
;MSQDYKAEERIIKNIIHKNVKPTDPERRLQLTIYYKNMKTSNLLIKNRPQQKKTSLQEDHVIYEHTCTVEGCGPQSYIGMTRTTLSRHLTCHLQDGAIKNHYTTKHQSNVMRQNLEEGTKILDREGGQRRLLYLEAIYLTNSENCIKKQVQNFQVLPSLKQKTATPQHSQ
;
A
#
# COMPACT_ATOMS: atom_id res chain seq x y z
N MET A 1 -11.39 0.38 27.61
CA MET A 1 -12.65 0.96 28.10
C MET A 1 -12.30 2.33 28.63
N SER A 2 -12.81 3.42 28.04
CA SER A 2 -12.59 4.77 28.56
C SER A 2 -13.23 4.92 29.95
N GLN A 3 -12.85 5.93 30.74
CA GLN A 3 -13.47 6.19 32.06
C GLN A 3 -14.92 6.71 31.96
N ASP A 4 -15.35 7.12 30.77
CA ASP A 4 -16.62 7.83 30.55
C ASP A 4 -17.89 6.97 30.76
N TYR A 5 -17.78 5.63 30.68
CA TYR A 5 -18.95 4.74 30.82
C TYR A 5 -19.67 4.91 32.16
N LYS A 6 -18.94 5.24 33.24
CA LYS A 6 -19.55 5.47 34.57
C LYS A 6 -20.44 6.70 34.58
N ALA A 7 -20.12 7.73 33.79
CA ALA A 7 -20.96 8.91 33.65
C ALA A 7 -22.24 8.55 32.88
N GLU A 8 -22.10 7.79 31.79
CA GLU A 8 -23.23 7.32 30.98
C GLU A 8 -24.19 6.44 31.80
N GLU A 9 -23.71 5.50 32.63
CA GLU A 9 -24.59 4.71 33.51
C GLU A 9 -25.42 5.57 34.44
N ARG A 10 -24.80 6.60 35.04
CA ARG A 10 -25.47 7.49 35.98
C ARG A 10 -26.58 8.24 35.26
N ILE A 11 -26.31 8.74 34.05
CA ILE A 11 -27.30 9.44 33.23
C ILE A 11 -28.46 8.49 32.89
N ILE A 12 -28.18 7.28 32.41
CA ILE A 12 -29.21 6.30 32.04
C ILE A 12 -30.06 5.91 33.26
N LYS A 13 -29.43 5.60 34.41
CA LYS A 13 -30.15 5.31 35.66
C LYS A 13 -31.05 6.48 36.05
N ASN A 14 -30.56 7.72 35.97
CA ASN A 14 -31.35 8.90 36.31
C ASN A 14 -32.56 9.09 35.40
N ILE A 15 -32.42 8.86 34.08
CA ILE A 15 -33.54 8.97 33.12
C ILE A 15 -34.62 7.95 33.47
N ILE A 16 -34.25 6.70 33.72
CA ILE A 16 -35.20 5.62 34.00
C ILE A 16 -35.93 5.86 35.32
N HIS A 17 -35.22 6.23 36.40
CA HIS A 17 -35.85 6.50 37.70
C HIS A 17 -36.77 7.72 37.68
N LYS A 18 -36.50 8.72 36.83
CA LYS A 18 -37.35 9.90 36.69
C LYS A 18 -38.64 9.61 35.90
N ASN A 19 -38.56 8.78 34.87
CA ASN A 19 -39.64 8.61 33.90
C ASN A 19 -40.43 7.30 34.07
N VAL A 20 -39.91 6.32 34.80
CA VAL A 20 -40.56 5.03 34.99
C VAL A 20 -40.90 4.83 36.46
N LYS A 21 -42.18 4.58 36.74
CA LYS A 21 -42.67 4.19 38.06
C LYS A 21 -43.22 2.75 37.99
N PRO A 22 -42.85 1.87 38.92
CA PRO A 22 -43.48 0.55 39.02
C PRO A 22 -44.99 0.70 39.24
N THR A 23 -45.78 -0.16 38.60
CA THR A 23 -47.24 -0.21 38.80
C THR A 23 -47.59 -0.64 40.22
N ASP A 24 -46.73 -1.46 40.83
CA ASP A 24 -46.85 -1.95 42.20
C ASP A 24 -45.87 -1.18 43.10
N PRO A 25 -46.34 -0.44 44.12
CA PRO A 25 -45.51 0.40 44.97
C PRO A 25 -44.53 -0.39 45.86
N GLU A 26 -44.75 -1.69 46.09
CA GLU A 26 -43.81 -2.50 46.87
C GLU A 26 -42.61 -2.98 46.04
N ARG A 27 -42.71 -2.90 44.71
CA ARG A 27 -41.65 -3.36 43.81
C ARG A 27 -40.68 -2.24 43.49
N ARG A 28 -39.38 -2.57 43.50
CA ARG A 28 -38.30 -1.65 43.12
C ARG A 28 -37.75 -2.01 41.75
N LEU A 29 -37.45 -1.00 40.95
CA LEU A 29 -36.85 -1.16 39.63
C LEU A 29 -35.32 -1.24 39.75
N GLN A 30 -34.73 -2.36 39.35
CA GLN A 30 -33.28 -2.56 39.33
C GLN A 30 -32.78 -2.61 37.88
N LEU A 31 -31.90 -1.67 37.50
CA LEU A 31 -31.32 -1.62 36.16
C LEU A 31 -29.92 -2.25 36.15
N THR A 32 -29.78 -3.37 35.43
CA THR A 32 -28.49 -4.03 35.17
C THR A 32 -28.04 -3.70 33.75
N ILE A 33 -26.91 -3.01 33.62
CA ILE A 33 -26.35 -2.55 32.34
C ILE A 33 -25.21 -3.49 31.92
N TYR A 34 -25.33 -4.09 30.74
CA TYR A 34 -24.29 -4.96 30.17
C TYR A 34 -23.51 -4.21 29.07
N TYR A 35 -22.18 -4.29 29.12
CA TYR A 35 -21.32 -3.75 28.07
C TYR A 35 -20.90 -4.84 27.10
N LYS A 36 -21.22 -4.65 25.82
CA LYS A 36 -20.68 -5.50 24.76
C LYS A 36 -19.27 -5.05 24.41
N ASN A 37 -18.30 -5.95 24.53
CA ASN A 37 -16.94 -5.69 24.11
C ASN A 37 -16.86 -5.59 22.57
N MET A 38 -16.50 -4.41 22.05
CA MET A 38 -16.26 -4.15 20.63
C MET A 38 -15.15 -5.03 20.03
N LYS A 39 -14.27 -5.65 20.83
CA LYS A 39 -13.24 -6.58 20.32
C LYS A 39 -13.83 -7.78 19.57
N THR A 40 -15.08 -8.16 19.86
CA THR A 40 -15.78 -9.23 19.13
C THR A 40 -16.09 -8.86 17.67
N SER A 41 -16.30 -7.57 17.36
CA SER A 41 -16.52 -7.14 15.96
C SER A 41 -15.26 -7.23 15.10
N ASN A 42 -14.07 -7.23 15.72
CA ASN A 42 -12.79 -7.50 15.06
C ASN A 42 -12.54 -9.00 14.84
N LEU A 43 -13.22 -9.89 15.57
CA LEU A 43 -13.14 -11.35 15.39
C LEU A 43 -14.09 -11.85 14.30
N LEU A 44 -15.11 -11.06 13.96
CA LEU A 44 -16.00 -11.39 12.86
C LEU A 44 -15.30 -11.05 11.53
N ILE A 45 -15.00 -12.09 10.75
CA ILE A 45 -14.59 -11.94 9.35
C ILE A 45 -15.72 -11.17 8.66
N LYS A 46 -15.45 -9.91 8.33
CA LYS A 46 -16.38 -9.12 7.53
C LYS A 46 -16.42 -9.78 6.15
N ASN A 47 -17.53 -10.41 5.80
CA ASN A 47 -17.88 -10.79 4.43
C ASN A 47 -18.08 -9.51 3.59
N ARG A 48 -17.02 -8.71 3.45
CA ARG A 48 -16.96 -7.70 2.41
C ARG A 48 -16.59 -8.47 1.15
N PRO A 49 -17.47 -8.57 0.14
CA PRO A 49 -16.98 -8.92 -1.19
C PRO A 49 -15.83 -7.96 -1.50
N GLN A 50 -14.70 -8.48 -1.99
CA GLN A 50 -13.54 -7.64 -2.32
C GLN A 50 -14.05 -6.46 -3.14
N GLN A 51 -14.01 -5.26 -2.55
CA GLN A 51 -14.36 -4.06 -3.29
C GLN A 51 -13.37 -4.01 -4.46
N LYS A 52 -13.90 -3.82 -5.67
CA LYS A 52 -13.05 -3.73 -6.87
C LYS A 52 -12.01 -2.64 -6.61
N LYS A 53 -10.74 -3.04 -6.49
CA LYS A 53 -9.63 -2.10 -6.33
C LYS A 53 -9.56 -1.24 -7.59
N THR A 54 -9.31 0.06 -7.43
CA THR A 54 -8.89 0.87 -8.58
C THR A 54 -7.48 0.47 -9.00
N SER A 55 -7.07 0.73 -10.24
CA SER A 55 -5.73 0.39 -10.75
C SER A 55 -4.61 0.89 -9.82
N LEU A 56 -4.75 2.10 -9.29
CA LEU A 56 -3.77 2.70 -8.37
C LEU A 56 -3.71 2.01 -6.99
N GLN A 57 -4.78 1.33 -6.58
CA GLN A 57 -4.84 0.56 -5.32
C GLN A 57 -4.34 -0.87 -5.47
N GLU A 58 -4.06 -1.31 -6.69
CA GLU A 58 -3.51 -2.62 -6.95
C GLU A 58 -2.04 -2.70 -6.51
N ASP A 59 -1.68 -3.88 -6.06
CA ASP A 59 -0.37 -4.27 -5.57
C ASP A 59 0.09 -5.54 -6.28
N HIS A 60 1.39 -5.84 -6.25
CA HIS A 60 1.95 -7.00 -6.95
C HIS A 60 1.72 -6.96 -8.46
N VAL A 61 2.05 -5.81 -9.05
CA VAL A 61 1.79 -5.51 -10.47
C VAL A 61 3.07 -5.14 -11.20
N ILE A 62 3.11 -5.49 -12.48
CA ILE A 62 4.02 -4.91 -13.47
C ILE A 62 3.29 -3.75 -14.13
N TYR A 63 3.93 -2.58 -14.18
CA TYR A 63 3.36 -1.41 -14.82
C TYR A 63 4.33 -0.81 -15.82
N GLU A 64 3.76 -0.09 -16.78
CA GLU A 64 4.47 0.74 -17.73
C GLU A 64 4.02 2.18 -17.55
N HIS A 65 4.98 3.10 -17.45
CA HIS A 65 4.77 4.53 -17.49
C HIS A 65 5.31 5.10 -18.80
N THR A 66 4.45 5.65 -19.64
CA THR A 66 4.82 6.36 -20.86
C THR A 66 4.90 7.86 -20.59
N CYS A 67 5.96 8.52 -21.07
CA CYS A 67 6.07 9.97 -20.94
C CYS A 67 4.94 10.65 -21.72
N THR A 68 4.21 11.55 -21.05
CA THR A 68 3.07 12.28 -21.62
C THR A 68 3.45 13.59 -22.32
N VAL A 69 4.73 13.98 -22.29
CA VAL A 69 5.18 15.24 -22.90
C VAL A 69 5.27 15.10 -24.42
N GLU A 70 4.60 16.00 -25.13
CA GLU A 70 4.63 16.04 -26.60
C GLU A 70 6.06 16.16 -27.13
N GLY A 71 6.39 15.39 -28.18
CA GLY A 71 7.73 15.40 -28.79
C GLY A 71 8.80 14.57 -28.07
N CYS A 72 8.48 13.92 -26.94
CA CYS A 72 9.43 13.06 -26.22
C CYS A 72 9.77 11.74 -26.97
N GLY A 73 8.93 11.32 -27.90
CA GLY A 73 8.99 10.00 -28.53
C GLY A 73 8.47 8.89 -27.59
N PRO A 74 8.48 7.62 -28.03
CA PRO A 74 7.87 6.51 -27.30
C PRO A 74 8.76 6.00 -26.16
N GLN A 75 9.19 6.89 -25.26
CA GLN A 75 9.99 6.51 -24.09
C GLN A 75 9.08 6.02 -22.97
N SER A 76 9.28 4.78 -22.54
CA SER A 76 8.49 4.18 -21.47
C SER A 76 9.37 3.64 -20.35
N TYR A 77 8.88 3.67 -19.12
CA TYR A 77 9.52 3.05 -17.96
C TYR A 77 8.71 1.83 -17.57
N ILE A 78 9.36 0.67 -17.43
CA ILE A 78 8.71 -0.54 -16.93
C ILE A 78 9.28 -0.84 -15.55
N GLY A 79 8.41 -1.12 -14.60
CA GLY A 79 8.79 -1.51 -13.25
C GLY A 79 7.76 -2.41 -12.59
N MET A 80 8.20 -3.09 -11.53
CA MET A 80 7.33 -3.87 -10.66
C MET A 80 7.13 -3.21 -9.30
N THR A 81 5.98 -3.46 -8.69
CA THR A 81 5.72 -3.08 -7.30
C THR A 81 5.04 -4.19 -6.53
N ARG A 82 5.51 -4.43 -5.30
CA ARG A 82 4.83 -5.27 -4.29
C ARG A 82 3.94 -4.46 -3.35
N THR A 83 4.11 -3.15 -3.34
CA THR A 83 3.21 -2.21 -2.65
C THR A 83 2.13 -1.73 -3.60
N THR A 84 1.16 -0.98 -3.11
CA THR A 84 0.18 -0.32 -3.98
C THR A 84 0.87 0.55 -5.02
N LEU A 85 0.37 0.53 -6.25
CA LEU A 85 0.90 1.32 -7.36
C LEU A 85 0.93 2.81 -7.02
N SER A 86 -0.13 3.33 -6.37
CA SER A 86 -0.20 4.70 -5.85
C SER A 86 0.98 5.08 -4.94
N ARG A 87 1.37 4.18 -4.02
CA ARG A 87 2.51 4.43 -3.13
C ARG A 87 3.81 4.43 -3.92
N HIS A 88 3.97 3.49 -4.84
CA HIS A 88 5.18 3.34 -5.63
C HIS A 88 5.40 4.53 -6.60
N LEU A 89 4.34 5.01 -7.26
CA LEU A 89 4.39 6.24 -8.06
C LEU A 89 4.78 7.47 -7.22
N THR A 90 4.36 7.53 -5.95
CA THR A 90 4.78 8.60 -5.04
C THR A 90 6.28 8.59 -4.82
N CYS A 91 6.90 7.40 -4.71
CA CYS A 91 8.35 7.28 -4.61
C CYS A 91 9.03 7.85 -5.85
N HIS A 92 8.52 7.57 -7.05
CA HIS A 92 9.06 8.16 -8.28
C HIS A 92 8.98 9.68 -8.36
N LEU A 93 8.03 10.33 -7.68
CA LEU A 93 7.99 11.80 -7.57
C LEU A 93 9.15 12.34 -6.73
N GLN A 94 9.52 11.61 -5.67
CA GLN A 94 10.59 12.02 -4.76
C GLN A 94 11.95 11.78 -5.40
N ASP A 95 12.18 10.55 -5.88
CA ASP A 95 13.43 10.14 -6.51
C ASP A 95 13.20 8.92 -7.41
N GLY A 96 13.87 8.88 -8.57
CA GLY A 96 13.80 7.74 -9.47
C GLY A 96 13.97 8.08 -10.95
N ALA A 97 13.97 7.02 -11.76
CA ALA A 97 14.24 7.12 -13.21
C ALA A 97 13.25 8.03 -13.94
N ILE A 98 11.96 7.99 -13.57
CA ILE A 98 10.93 8.83 -14.20
C ILE A 98 11.19 10.31 -13.91
N LYS A 99 11.40 10.69 -12.65
CA LYS A 99 11.76 12.08 -12.29
C LYS A 99 13.00 12.54 -13.03
N ASN A 100 14.06 11.72 -13.01
CA ASN A 100 15.31 12.05 -13.70
C ASN A 100 15.11 12.26 -15.20
N HIS A 101 14.26 11.45 -15.85
CA HIS A 101 13.90 11.65 -17.25
C HIS A 101 13.22 13.00 -17.48
N TYR A 102 12.20 13.35 -16.69
CA TYR A 102 11.50 14.64 -16.81
C TYR A 102 12.44 15.84 -16.57
N THR A 103 13.30 15.76 -15.57
CA THR A 103 14.25 16.85 -15.27
C THR A 103 15.32 16.99 -16.35
N THR A 104 15.87 15.88 -16.87
CA THR A 104 16.97 15.93 -17.84
C THR A 104 16.52 16.21 -19.27
N LYS A 105 15.39 15.63 -19.70
CA LYS A 105 14.89 15.78 -21.08
C LYS A 105 13.92 16.92 -21.26
N HIS A 106 13.08 17.18 -20.27
CA HIS A 106 12.01 18.17 -20.37
C HIS A 106 12.25 19.42 -19.52
N GLN A 107 13.34 19.44 -18.73
CA GLN A 107 13.66 20.51 -17.78
C GLN A 107 12.47 20.88 -16.88
N SER A 108 11.61 19.89 -16.59
CA SER A 108 10.36 20.08 -15.87
C SER A 108 10.27 19.13 -14.68
N ASN A 109 9.42 19.49 -13.72
CA ASN A 109 9.11 18.63 -12.59
C ASN A 109 7.95 17.71 -12.93
N VAL A 110 8.12 16.42 -12.62
CA VAL A 110 7.04 15.44 -12.77
C VAL A 110 5.95 15.70 -11.73
N MET A 111 4.72 15.85 -12.18
CA MET A 111 3.55 15.95 -11.31
C MET A 111 2.89 14.59 -11.11
N ARG A 112 2.14 14.45 -10.02
CA ARG A 112 1.42 13.22 -9.73
C ARG A 112 0.40 12.85 -10.80
N GLN A 113 -0.32 13.83 -11.34
CA GLN A 113 -1.30 13.61 -12.42
C GLN A 113 -0.65 13.01 -13.66
N ASN A 114 0.51 13.53 -14.07
CA ASN A 114 1.27 13.01 -15.21
C ASN A 114 1.65 11.52 -15.02
N LEU A 115 1.99 11.13 -13.79
CA LEU A 115 2.28 9.72 -13.48
C LEU A 115 1.03 8.86 -13.55
N GLU A 116 -0.08 9.32 -12.98
CA GLU A 116 -1.33 8.54 -12.95
C GLU A 116 -1.92 8.36 -14.35
N GLU A 117 -1.89 9.40 -15.19
CA GLU A 117 -2.38 9.36 -16.57
C GLU A 117 -1.46 8.57 -17.50
N GLY A 118 -0.14 8.69 -17.31
CA GLY A 118 0.85 8.00 -18.13
C GLY A 118 1.09 6.54 -17.73
N THR A 119 0.48 6.04 -16.64
CA THR A 119 0.76 4.70 -16.11
C THR A 119 -0.36 3.70 -16.41
N LYS A 120 0.01 2.56 -16.96
CA LYS A 120 -0.89 1.41 -17.15
C LYS A 120 -0.32 0.15 -16.50
N ILE A 121 -1.20 -0.70 -16.00
CA ILE A 121 -0.83 -2.04 -15.50
C ILE A 121 -0.72 -2.99 -16.69
N LEU A 122 0.42 -3.67 -16.80
CA LEU A 122 0.66 -4.69 -17.82
C LEU A 122 0.20 -6.07 -17.33
N ASP A 123 0.60 -6.45 -16.11
CA ASP A 123 0.34 -7.79 -15.58
C ASP A 123 0.34 -7.82 -14.04
N ARG A 124 -0.11 -8.93 -13.46
CA ARG A 124 -0.30 -9.14 -12.01
C ARG A 124 0.26 -10.48 -11.58
N GLU A 125 1.05 -10.50 -10.52
CA GLU A 125 1.63 -11.75 -10.02
C GLU A 125 1.89 -11.69 -8.51
N GLY A 126 1.22 -12.56 -7.75
CA GLY A 126 1.34 -12.60 -6.29
C GLY A 126 2.68 -13.17 -5.79
N GLY A 127 3.34 -14.02 -6.58
CA GLY A 127 4.61 -14.62 -6.20
C GLY A 127 5.80 -13.67 -6.43
N GLN A 128 6.50 -13.27 -5.36
CA GLN A 128 7.65 -12.34 -5.45
C GLN A 128 8.69 -12.74 -6.51
N ARG A 129 9.10 -14.02 -6.56
CA ARG A 129 10.07 -14.49 -7.56
C ARG A 129 9.53 -14.40 -8.97
N ARG A 130 8.27 -14.80 -9.18
CA ARG A 130 7.60 -14.76 -10.48
C ARG A 130 7.42 -13.32 -10.95
N LEU A 131 7.08 -12.40 -10.06
CA LEU A 131 6.97 -10.98 -10.35
C LEU A 131 8.30 -10.39 -10.86
N LEU A 132 9.43 -10.77 -10.25
CA LEU A 132 10.77 -10.37 -10.73
C LEU A 132 11.08 -10.95 -12.12
N TYR A 133 10.74 -12.22 -12.37
CA TYR A 133 10.94 -12.82 -13.69
C TYR A 133 10.06 -12.16 -14.75
N LEU A 134 8.81 -11.85 -14.43
CA LEU A 134 7.91 -11.14 -15.33
C LEU A 134 8.45 -9.75 -15.67
N GLU A 135 8.92 -8.99 -14.69
CA GLU A 135 9.58 -7.71 -14.93
C GLU A 135 10.74 -7.85 -15.91
N ALA A 136 11.62 -8.84 -15.71
CA ALA A 136 12.75 -9.09 -16.60
C ALA A 136 12.31 -9.45 -18.04
N ILE A 137 11.22 -10.21 -18.20
CA ILE A 137 10.65 -10.55 -19.52
C ILE A 137 10.15 -9.28 -20.21
N TYR A 138 9.34 -8.47 -19.52
CA TYR A 138 8.84 -7.21 -20.09
C TYR A 138 9.97 -6.22 -20.42
N LEU A 139 11.00 -6.14 -19.59
CA LEU A 139 12.17 -5.30 -19.84
C LEU A 139 13.04 -5.80 -21.01
N THR A 140 13.07 -7.11 -21.26
CA THR A 140 13.79 -7.70 -22.40
C THR A 140 13.05 -7.46 -23.71
N ASN A 141 11.71 -7.53 -23.65
CA ASN A 141 10.85 -7.38 -24.84
C ASN A 141 10.54 -5.91 -25.20
N SER A 142 10.98 -4.94 -24.39
CA SER A 142 10.74 -3.51 -24.63
C SER A 142 11.96 -2.85 -25.29
N GLU A 143 11.73 -2.24 -26.47
CA GLU A 143 12.76 -1.59 -27.27
C GLU A 143 13.13 -0.18 -26.78
N ASN A 144 12.22 0.52 -26.07
CA ASN A 144 12.35 1.96 -25.74
C ASN A 144 12.29 2.27 -24.24
N CYS A 145 12.87 1.39 -23.42
CA CYS A 145 12.77 1.53 -21.97
C CYS A 145 13.74 2.60 -21.41
N ILE A 146 13.23 3.52 -20.59
CA ILE A 146 13.96 4.46 -19.72
C ILE A 146 14.65 3.63 -18.63
N LYS A 147 15.77 2.98 -18.95
CA LYS A 147 16.49 2.11 -18.01
C LYS A 147 17.50 2.91 -17.19
N LYS A 148 17.36 2.85 -15.86
CA LYS A 148 18.45 2.92 -14.87
C LYS A 148 17.93 2.49 -13.49
N GLN A 149 17.45 1.25 -13.37
CA GLN A 149 17.30 0.65 -12.04
C GLN A 149 18.69 0.17 -11.61
N VAL A 150 19.48 1.09 -11.06
CA VAL A 150 20.77 0.75 -10.44
C VAL A 150 20.44 0.17 -9.07
N GLN A 151 20.13 -1.12 -9.01
CA GLN A 151 20.17 -1.87 -7.77
C GLN A 151 21.35 -2.84 -7.81
N ASN A 152 22.25 -2.66 -6.84
CA ASN A 152 23.38 -3.54 -6.55
C ASN A 152 22.98 -5.02 -6.69
N PHE A 153 23.67 -5.76 -7.57
CA PHE A 153 23.52 -7.20 -7.82
C PHE A 153 23.97 -8.08 -6.63
N GLN A 154 23.63 -7.72 -5.39
CA GLN A 154 23.95 -8.55 -4.21
C GLN A 154 23.00 -9.76 -4.05
N VAL A 155 22.10 -10.01 -5.00
CA VAL A 155 21.08 -11.08 -4.87
C VAL A 155 21.42 -12.34 -5.69
N LEU A 156 22.57 -12.42 -6.36
CA LEU A 156 23.04 -13.70 -6.94
C LEU A 156 23.90 -14.45 -5.91
N PRO A 157 23.42 -15.56 -5.33
CA PRO A 157 24.21 -16.35 -4.37
C PRO A 157 25.51 -16.91 -4.99
N SER A 158 25.55 -17.00 -6.33
CA SER A 158 26.70 -17.46 -7.10
C SER A 158 27.86 -16.45 -7.17
N LEU A 159 27.65 -15.18 -6.78
CA LEU A 159 28.67 -14.14 -6.79
C LEU A 159 29.29 -13.85 -5.41
N LYS A 160 29.06 -14.71 -4.40
CA LYS A 160 29.90 -14.74 -3.20
C LYS A 160 31.31 -15.19 -3.58
N GLN A 161 32.12 -14.26 -4.08
CA GLN A 161 33.56 -14.45 -4.18
C GLN A 161 34.09 -14.82 -2.81
N LYS A 162 34.77 -15.97 -2.74
CA LYS A 162 35.56 -16.36 -1.58
C LYS A 162 36.66 -15.30 -1.42
N THR A 163 36.52 -14.41 -0.46
CA THR A 163 37.66 -13.64 0.03
C THR A 163 38.56 -14.62 0.78
N ALA A 164 39.52 -15.20 0.06
CA ALA A 164 40.64 -15.88 0.66
C ALA A 164 41.51 -14.81 1.32
N THR A 165 41.60 -14.85 2.65
CA THR A 165 42.56 -14.11 3.45
C THR A 165 43.98 -14.52 3.03
N PRO A 166 44.89 -13.59 2.71
CA PRO A 166 46.30 -13.92 2.61
C PRO A 166 46.82 -14.22 4.02
N GLN A 167 47.40 -15.41 4.19
CA GLN A 167 48.17 -15.75 5.39
C GLN A 167 49.43 -14.89 5.44
N HIS A 168 49.73 -14.39 6.64
CA HIS A 168 51.00 -13.78 7.02
C HIS A 168 52.14 -14.79 6.89
N SER A 169 53.21 -14.39 6.20
CA SER A 169 54.57 -14.96 6.24
C SER A 169 55.43 -14.05 5.35
N GLN A 170 56.55 -13.45 5.76
CA GLN A 170 57.39 -13.48 6.96
C GLN A 170 57.81 -12.04 7.30
#